data_AF-A0A3B9K3S5-F1
#
_entry.id   AF-A0A3B9K3S5-F1
#
_cell.length_a   1.000
_cell.length_b   1.000
_cell.length_c   1.000
_cell.angle_alpha   90.00
_cell.angle_beta   90.00
_cell.angle_gamma   90.00
#
_symmetry.space_group_name_H-M   'P 1'
#
loop_
_entity.id
_entity.type
_entity.pdbx_description
1 polymer ?
#
loop_
_entity_poly.entity_id
_entity_poly.type
_entity_poly.pdbx_seq_one_letter_code
_entity_poly.pdbx_strand_id
1 'polypeptide(L)'
;MNLRKDLKIIADMISENSRVLDIGCGDGELLYYLGKFKEVDGRGIEISHNGLNKCLQSGLSVVQGDIVAGLDYPKKSFDFVILSQTIQTIHSPKAALIEMLR
;
A
#
# COMPACT_ATOMS: atom_id res chain seq x y z
N MET A 1 17.68 5.79 -8.23
CA MET A 1 16.77 4.65 -8.13
C MET A 1 15.80 4.76 -9.30
N ASN A 2 15.63 3.69 -10.10
CA ASN A 2 14.74 3.73 -11.26
C ASN A 2 13.46 2.95 -10.90
N LEU A 3 12.42 3.67 -10.49
CA LEU A 3 11.12 3.10 -10.14
C LEU A 3 10.42 2.61 -11.41
N ARG A 4 9.76 1.44 -11.34
CA ARG A 4 8.95 0.92 -12.44
C ARG A 4 7.95 1.98 -12.94
N LYS A 5 7.75 2.06 -14.26
CA LYS A 5 7.03 3.20 -14.89
C LYS A 5 5.62 3.41 -14.36
N ASP A 6 4.87 2.34 -14.15
CA ASP A 6 3.53 2.35 -13.57
C ASP A 6 3.54 2.83 -12.11
N LEU A 7 4.49 2.37 -11.30
CA LEU A 7 4.65 2.83 -9.92
C LEU A 7 5.02 4.31 -9.87
N LYS A 8 5.78 4.82 -10.83
CA LYS A 8 6.07 6.25 -10.96
C LYS A 8 4.82 7.07 -11.23
N ILE A 9 3.94 6.62 -12.12
CA ILE A 9 2.66 7.30 -12.39
C ILE A 9 1.83 7.40 -11.11
N ILE A 10 1.73 6.31 -10.35
CA ILE A 10 1.02 6.30 -9.07
C ILE A 10 1.70 7.27 -8.10
N ALA A 11 3.03 7.19 -7.96
CA ALA A 11 3.77 8.06 -7.07
C ALA A 11 3.50 9.53 -7.39
N ASP A 12 3.47 9.93 -8.66
CA ASP A 12 3.19 11.31 -9.10
C ASP A 12 1.79 11.81 -8.69
N MET A 13 0.81 10.91 -8.50
CA MET A 13 -0.53 11.25 -8.02
C MET A 13 -0.61 11.48 -6.50
N ILE A 14 0.37 11.00 -5.74
CA ILE A 14 0.39 11.09 -4.28
C ILE A 14 0.99 12.43 -3.84
N SER A 15 0.28 13.15 -2.97
CA SER A 15 0.78 14.38 -2.36
C SER A 15 1.88 14.10 -1.35
N GLU A 16 2.85 15.01 -1.26
CA GLU A 16 3.90 14.96 -0.23
C GLU A 16 3.28 15.04 1.18
N ASN A 17 3.97 14.47 2.17
CA ASN A 17 3.58 14.48 3.59
C ASN A 17 2.20 13.86 3.89
N SER A 18 1.66 13.07 2.95
CA SER A 18 0.36 12.41 3.11
C SER A 18 0.47 11.06 3.84
N ARG A 19 -0.65 10.60 4.41
CA ARG A 19 -0.77 9.26 4.99
C ARG A 19 -1.29 8.29 3.93
N VAL A 20 -0.54 7.23 3.67
CA VAL A 20 -0.82 6.30 2.56
C VAL A 20 -0.95 4.87 3.08
N LEU A 21 -1.97 4.16 2.60
CA LEU A 21 -2.07 2.71 2.72
C LEU A 21 -1.89 2.05 1.35
N ASP A 22 -0.92 1.16 1.21
CA ASP A 22 -0.70 0.37 -0.02
C ASP A 22 -1.14 -1.09 0.19
N ILE A 23 -2.18 -1.52 -0.55
CA ILE A 23 -2.80 -2.83 -0.41
C ILE A 23 -2.26 -3.79 -1.48
N GLY A 24 -1.65 -4.88 -1.01
CA GLY A 24 -0.87 -5.77 -1.88
C GLY A 24 0.42 -5.07 -2.31
N CYS A 25 1.16 -4.52 -1.34
CA CYS A 25 2.34 -3.70 -1.61
C CYS A 25 3.53 -4.50 -2.19
N GLY A 26 3.45 -5.84 -2.25
CA GLY A 26 4.47 -6.69 -2.85
C GLY A 26 5.78 -6.65 -2.07
N ASP A 27 6.85 -6.21 -2.73
CA ASP A 27 8.17 -6.00 -2.10
C ASP A 27 8.37 -4.58 -1.56
N GLY A 28 7.36 -3.72 -1.68
CA GLY A 28 7.35 -2.38 -1.08
C GLY A 28 8.10 -1.31 -1.87
N GLU A 29 8.42 -1.55 -3.15
CA GLU A 29 9.16 -0.57 -3.98
C GLU A 29 8.51 0.81 -4.00
N LEU A 30 7.17 0.85 -4.13
CA LEU A 30 6.39 2.10 -4.12
C LEU A 30 6.42 2.78 -2.75
N LEU A 31 6.13 2.04 -1.67
CA LEU A 31 6.14 2.58 -0.30
C LEU A 31 7.52 3.14 0.07
N TYR A 32 8.60 2.43 -0.29
CA TYR A 32 9.96 2.91 -0.08
C TYR A 32 10.21 4.22 -0.82
N TYR A 33 9.79 4.31 -2.08
CA TYR A 33 9.94 5.53 -2.87
C TYR A 33 9.16 6.70 -2.24
N LEU A 34 7.90 6.47 -1.87
CA LEU A 34 7.03 7.50 -1.29
C LEU A 34 7.58 8.01 0.06
N GLY A 35 8.02 7.12 0.94
CA GLY A 35 8.62 7.54 2.22
C GLY A 35 9.92 8.32 2.02
N LYS A 36 10.77 7.87 1.09
CA LYS A 36 12.09 8.47 0.86
C LYS A 36 12.05 9.83 0.14
N PHE A 37 11.14 9.99 -0.82
CA PHE A 37 11.15 11.14 -1.74
C PHE A 37 9.94 12.06 -1.60
N LYS A 38 8.88 11.62 -0.91
CA LYS A 38 7.66 12.41 -0.70
C LYS A 38 7.30 12.58 0.78
N GLU A 39 8.15 12.11 1.69
CA GLU A 39 7.93 12.20 3.14
C GLU A 39 6.57 11.63 3.59
N VAL A 40 6.11 10.60 2.87
CA VAL A 40 4.82 9.95 3.14
C VAL A 40 4.91 9.09 4.41
N ASP A 41 3.89 9.19 5.27
CA ASP A 41 3.62 8.20 6.33
C ASP A 41 2.91 6.99 5.70
N GLY A 42 3.72 6.06 5.22
CA GLY A 42 3.27 4.92 4.43
C GLY A 42 3.14 3.64 5.24
N ARG A 43 2.01 2.95 5.08
CA ARG A 43 1.77 1.59 5.59
C ARG A 43 1.41 0.64 4.46
N GLY A 44 1.80 -0.63 4.60
CA GLY A 44 1.48 -1.67 3.62
C GLY A 44 0.72 -2.84 4.22
N ILE A 45 -0.06 -3.51 3.38
CA ILE A 45 -0.63 -4.84 3.65
C ILE A 45 -0.16 -5.77 2.54
N GLU A 46 0.39 -6.92 2.93
CA GLU A 46 0.85 -7.93 1.98
C GLU A 46 0.39 -9.32 2.42
N ILE A 47 -0.15 -10.10 1.49
CA ILE A 47 -0.65 -11.45 1.80
C ILE A 47 0.49 -12.48 1.84
N SER A 48 1.52 -12.29 1.00
CA SER A 48 2.63 -13.22 0.85
C SER A 48 3.71 -13.00 1.90
N HIS A 49 4.13 -14.09 2.52
CA HIS A 49 5.20 -14.05 3.52
C HIS A 49 6.54 -13.57 2.93
N ASN A 50 6.82 -13.91 1.66
CA ASN A 50 8.01 -13.45 0.96
C ASN A 50 8.01 -11.94 0.71
N GLY A 51 6.87 -11.37 0.28
CA GLY A 51 6.75 -9.92 0.08
C GLY A 51 6.91 -9.17 1.40
N LEU A 52 6.24 -9.62 2.46
CA LEU A 52 6.39 -9.07 3.80
C LEU A 52 7.85 -9.03 4.26
N ASN A 53 8.59 -10.13 4.12
CA ASN A 53 9.99 -10.20 4.53
C ASN A 53 10.87 -9.18 3.78
N LYS A 54 10.62 -8.95 2.48
CA LYS A 54 11.34 -7.92 1.71
C LYS A 54 11.03 -6.51 2.19
N CYS A 55 9.77 -6.24 2.52
CA CYS A 55 9.34 -4.95 3.07
C CYS A 55 10.03 -4.68 4.43
N LEU A 56 10.04 -5.67 5.32
CA LEU A 56 10.68 -5.56 6.64
C LEU A 56 12.19 -5.34 6.53
N GLN A 57 12.87 -6.05 5.62
CA GLN A 57 14.29 -5.83 5.35
C GLN A 57 14.60 -4.41 4.83
N SER A 58 13.61 -3.79 4.18
CA SER A 58 13.69 -2.41 3.69
C SER A 58 13.24 -1.37 4.72
N GLY A 59 12.94 -1.79 5.96
CA GLY A 59 12.50 -0.92 7.06
C GLY A 59 11.08 -0.37 6.92
N LEU A 60 10.25 -0.98 6.07
CA LEU A 60 8.89 -0.51 5.81
C LEU A 60 7.90 -1.03 6.86
N SER A 61 6.92 -0.18 7.20
CA SER A 61 5.81 -0.55 8.08
C SER A 61 4.75 -1.35 7.31
N VAL A 62 4.94 -2.67 7.21
CA VAL A 62 4.04 -3.58 6.50
C VAL A 62 3.57 -4.70 7.42
N VAL A 63 2.28 -5.05 7.32
CA VAL A 63 1.68 -6.17 8.04
C VAL A 63 1.22 -7.26 7.08
N GLN A 64 1.21 -8.51 7.56
CA GLN A 64 0.61 -9.60 6.80
C GLN A 64 -0.91 -9.53 6.94
N GLY A 65 -1.65 -9.52 5.83
CA GLY A 65 -3.10 -9.47 5.92
C GLY A 65 -3.85 -9.53 4.59
N ASP A 66 -5.15 -9.75 4.70
CA ASP A 66 -6.11 -9.68 3.60
C ASP A 66 -7.07 -8.51 3.86
N ILE A 67 -7.18 -7.58 2.91
CA ILE A 67 -8.11 -6.45 2.98
C ILE A 67 -9.57 -6.90 3.15
N VAL A 68 -9.94 -8.06 2.61
CA VAL A 68 -11.31 -8.61 2.70
C VAL A 68 -11.64 -9.04 4.13
N ALA A 69 -10.64 -9.44 4.92
CA ALA A 69 -10.82 -9.79 6.33
C ALA A 69 -11.04 -8.55 7.22
N GLY A 70 -10.86 -7.35 6.67
CA GLY A 70 -11.00 -6.07 7.37
C GLY A 70 -9.69 -5.57 7.97
N LEU A 71 -9.61 -4.25 8.17
CA LEU A 71 -8.44 -3.60 8.75
C LEU A 71 -8.76 -2.99 10.10
N ASP A 72 -7.87 -3.17 11.07
CA ASP A 72 -7.96 -2.51 12.38
C ASP A 72 -7.42 -1.08 12.34
N TYR A 73 -7.99 -0.27 11.45
CA TYR A 73 -7.72 1.16 11.36
C TYR A 73 -8.97 1.98 11.68
N PRO A 74 -8.88 3.12 12.36
CA PRO A 74 -9.98 4.08 12.45
C PRO A 74 -10.47 4.56 11.07
N LYS A 75 -11.67 5.17 11.02
CA LYS A 75 -12.16 5.83 9.79
C LYS A 75 -11.24 6.98 9.41
N LYS A 76 -11.04 7.21 8.10
CA LYS A 76 -10.23 8.33 7.57
C LYS A 76 -8.79 8.37 8.11
N SER A 77 -8.21 7.20 8.38
CA SER A 77 -6.83 7.06 8.82
C SER A 77 -5.81 7.41 7.73
N PHE A 78 -6.19 7.33 6.47
CA PHE A 78 -5.32 7.56 5.32
C PHE A 78 -5.92 8.61 4.38
N ASP A 79 -5.05 9.39 3.76
CA ASP A 79 -5.41 10.39 2.75
C ASP A 79 -5.48 9.73 1.37
N PHE A 80 -4.64 8.70 1.14
CA PHE A 80 -4.68 7.87 -0.05
C PHE A 80 -4.65 6.38 0.30
N VAL A 81 -5.42 5.59 -0.45
CA VAL A 81 -5.34 4.13 -0.44
C VAL A 81 -5.03 3.65 -1.86
N ILE A 82 -3.93 2.91 -1.99
CA ILE A 82 -3.39 2.45 -3.27
C ILE A 82 -3.72 0.97 -3.44
N LEU A 83 -4.19 0.64 -4.64
CA LEU A 83 -4.44 -0.73 -5.08
C LEU A 83 -3.94 -0.88 -6.53
N SER A 84 -2.64 -1.11 -6.70
CA SER A 84 -1.98 -0.98 -8.01
C SER A 84 -2.19 -2.20 -8.93
N GLN A 85 -1.99 -3.41 -8.42
CA GLN A 85 -2.08 -4.65 -9.22
C GLN A 85 -2.88 -5.75 -8.52
N THR A 86 -3.86 -5.37 -7.70
CA THR A 86 -4.48 -6.29 -6.73
C THR A 86 -5.99 -6.46 -6.92
N ILE A 87 -6.68 -5.59 -7.67
CA ILE A 87 -8.15 -5.68 -7.75
C ILE A 87 -8.65 -6.96 -8.43
N GLN A 88 -7.94 -7.41 -9.47
CA GLN A 88 -8.28 -8.60 -10.24
C GLN A 88 -7.95 -9.91 -9.51
N THR A 89 -7.11 -9.84 -8.47
CA THR A 89 -6.72 -11.00 -7.66
C THR A 89 -7.52 -11.09 -6.36
N ILE A 90 -8.22 -10.02 -5.98
CA ILE A 90 -9.09 -10.00 -4.80
C ILE A 90 -10.37 -10.77 -5.09
N HIS A 91 -10.66 -11.76 -4.23
CA HIS A 91 -11.86 -12.59 -4.31
C HIS A 91 -13.18 -11.78 -4.17
N SER A 92 -13.16 -10.67 -3.44
CA SER A 92 -14.34 -9.83 -3.18
C SER A 92 -14.03 -8.34 -3.38
N PRO A 93 -13.88 -7.88 -4.63
CA PRO A 93 -13.41 -6.52 -4.95
C PRO A 93 -14.35 -5.45 -4.40
N LYS A 94 -15.68 -5.70 -4.39
CA LYS A 94 -16.66 -4.79 -3.78
C LYS A 94 -16.41 -4.60 -2.28
N ALA A 95 -16.14 -5.68 -1.55
CA ALA A 95 -15.88 -5.61 -0.11
C ALA A 95 -14.58 -4.84 0.17
N ALA A 96 -13.53 -5.11 -0.60
CA ALA A 96 -12.27 -4.37 -0.50
C ALA A 96 -12.48 -2.87 -0.75
N LEU A 97 -13.22 -2.48 -1.80
CA LEU A 97 -13.52 -1.07 -2.07
C LEU A 97 -14.31 -0.41 -0.93
N ILE A 98 -15.27 -1.11 -0.31
CA ILE A 98 -16.01 -0.58 0.84
C ILE A 98 -15.08 -0.33 2.02
N GLU A 99 -14.16 -1.26 2.30
CA GLU A 99 -13.19 -1.10 3.39
C GLU A 99 -12.19 0.04 3.12
N MET A 100 -11.75 0.21 1.86
CA MET A 100 -10.85 1.29 1.46
C MET A 100 -11.48 2.69 1.62
N LEU A 101 -12.80 2.81 1.51
CA LEU A 101 -13.53 4.09 1.57
C LEU A 101 -13.92 4.52 2.99
N ARG A 102 -13.58 3.72 4.00
CA ARG A 102 -14.05 3.87 5.38
C ARG A 102 -13.34 4.99 6.17
#